data_AF-A0A7L3WWT5-F1
#
_entry.id   AF-A0A7L3WWT5-F1
#
_cell.length_a   1.000
_cell.length_b   1.000
_cell.length_c   1.000
_cell.angle_alpha   90.00
_cell.angle_beta   90.00
_cell.angle_gamma   90.00
#
_symmetry.space_group_name_H-M   'P 1'
#
loop_
_entity.id
_entity.type
_entity.pdbx_description
1 polymer ?
#
loop_
_entity_poly.entity_id
_entity_poly.type
_entity_poly.pdbx_seq_one_letter_code
_entity_poly.pdbx_strand_id
1 'polypeptide(L)'
;LDRSTREIELGLEYGIPTMNLAGQSLKFENGQWVAESGSFTGDHREMQRLRRRNQQLEEENNLLRLKVDILLDMLSETTAESHLMEKELEELKSHSRRRR
;
A
#
# COMPACT_ATOMS: atom_id res chain seq x y z
N LEU A 1 25.42 30.10 36.57
CA LEU A 1 25.28 30.81 35.29
C LEU A 1 25.08 32.27 35.61
N ASP A 2 25.98 33.15 35.14
CA ASP A 2 25.77 34.59 35.30
C ASP A 2 24.57 35.05 34.46
N ARG A 3 24.06 36.26 34.75
CA ARG A 3 22.89 36.81 34.07
C ARG A 3 23.11 36.99 32.57
N SER A 4 24.32 37.40 32.17
CA SER A 4 24.67 37.68 30.78
C SER A 4 24.65 36.41 29.92
N THR A 5 25.14 35.30 30.48
CA THR A 5 25.15 33.97 29.85
C THR A 5 23.73 33.47 29.63
N ARG A 6 22.86 33.66 30.62
CA ARG A 6 21.45 33.23 30.53
C ARG A 6 20.64 34.04 29.50
N GLU A 7 20.92 35.35 29.36
CA GLU A 7 20.26 36.19 28.37
C GLU A 7 20.69 35.83 26.93
N ILE A 8 21.93 35.39 26.72
CA ILE A 8 22.43 34.95 25.41
C ILE A 8 21.90 33.55 25.05
N GLU A 9 21.91 32.61 26.00
CA GLU A 9 21.58 31.21 25.72
C GLU A 9 20.07 30.92 25.70
N LEU A 10 19.27 31.71 26.42
CA LEU A 10 17.84 31.46 26.63
C LEU A 10 16.97 32.71 26.48
N GLY A 11 17.57 33.85 26.12
CA GLY A 11 16.85 35.08 25.89
C GLY A 11 16.26 35.17 24.48
N LEU A 12 15.48 36.22 24.24
CA LEU A 12 14.83 36.49 22.95
C LEU A 12 15.83 36.73 21.80
N GLU A 13 17.11 36.97 22.12
CA GLU A 13 18.18 37.18 21.16
C GLU A 13 18.83 35.87 20.65
N TYR A 14 18.43 34.70 21.18
CA TYR A 14 18.93 33.39 20.76
C TYR A 14 18.64 33.06 19.28
N GLY A 15 17.78 33.84 18.62
CA GLY A 15 17.40 33.65 17.23
C GLY A 15 16.39 32.53 17.03
N ILE A 16 16.21 32.12 15.77
CA ILE A 16 15.31 31.03 15.42
C ILE A 16 15.90 29.71 15.93
N PRO A 17 15.16 28.90 16.73
CA PRO A 17 15.65 27.60 17.18
C PRO A 17 16.07 26.73 16.00
N THR A 18 17.26 26.14 16.08
CA THR A 18 17.77 25.18 15.10
C THR A 18 18.11 23.84 15.76
N MET A 19 18.03 22.76 15.00
CA MET A 19 18.30 21.40 15.47
C MET A 19 19.03 20.60 14.39
N ASN A 20 20.09 19.91 14.77
CA ASN A 20 20.77 18.96 13.89
C ASN A 20 20.33 17.53 14.25
N LEU A 21 19.59 16.86 13.36
CA LEU A 21 19.13 15.49 13.55
C LEU A 21 19.55 14.64 12.36
N ALA A 22 20.20 13.50 12.62
CA ALA A 22 20.67 12.58 11.57
C ALA A 22 21.49 13.26 10.43
N GLY A 23 22.29 14.28 10.77
CA GLY A 23 23.08 15.03 9.80
C GLY A 23 22.32 16.10 9.01
N GLN A 24 21.07 16.39 9.39
CA GLN A 24 20.24 17.42 8.76
C GLN A 24 20.03 18.61 9.70
N SER A 25 20.16 19.83 9.19
CA SER A 25 19.84 21.04 9.94
C SER A 25 18.39 21.46 9.72
N LEU A 26 17.67 21.62 10.83
CA LEU A 26 16.26 22.01 10.91
C LEU A 26 16.17 23.37 11.58
N LYS A 27 15.29 24.23 11.09
CA LYS A 27 14.95 25.53 11.67
C LYS A 27 13.47 25.58 12.05
N PHE A 28 13.13 26.19 13.16
CA PHE A 28 11.76 26.30 13.62
C PHE A 28 11.06 27.54 13.04
N GLU A 29 10.21 27.36 12.03
CA GLU A 29 9.49 28.44 11.36
C GLU A 29 7.99 28.16 11.32
N ASN A 30 7.16 29.17 11.60
CA ASN A 30 5.69 29.07 11.55
C ASN A 30 5.09 27.90 12.37
N GLY A 31 5.70 27.55 13.51
CA GLY A 31 5.23 26.47 14.38
C GLY A 31 5.66 25.05 13.94
N GLN A 32 6.52 24.94 12.92
CA GLN A 32 6.98 23.67 12.37
C GLN A 32 8.51 23.65 12.24
N TRP A 33 9.12 22.47 12.36
CA TRP A 33 10.53 22.26 12.03
C TRP A 33 10.65 22.09 10.51
N VAL A 34 11.33 23.04 9.86
CA VAL A 34 11.56 23.08 8.42
C VAL A 34 13.03 22.78 8.18
N ALA A 35 13.36 21.85 7.28
CA ALA A 35 14.75 21.62 6.93
C ALA A 35 15.33 22.81 6.18
N GLU A 36 16.59 23.12 6.47
CA GLU A 36 17.34 24.12 5.74
C GLU A 36 17.44 23.67 4.26
N SER A 37 17.07 24.59 3.35
CA SER A 37 16.84 24.33 1.93
C SER A 37 18.06 23.65 1.28
N GLY A 38 18.01 22.32 1.17
CA GLY A 38 19.10 21.53 0.58
C GLY A 38 19.01 20.02 0.78
N SER A 39 18.39 19.55 1.87
CA SER A 39 18.42 18.12 2.24
C SER A 39 17.12 17.33 1.96
N PHE A 40 15.96 18.00 1.87
CA PHE A 40 14.64 17.34 1.82
C PHE A 40 14.14 16.92 0.42
N THR A 41 14.80 17.37 -0.67
CA THR A 41 14.28 17.15 -2.02
C THR A 41 14.45 15.71 -2.52
N GLY A 42 15.46 14.98 -2.04
CA GLY A 42 15.71 13.59 -2.42
C GLY A 42 14.71 12.63 -1.75
N ASP A 43 14.55 12.77 -0.44
CA ASP A 43 13.70 11.91 0.38
C ASP A 43 12.20 12.08 0.04
N HIS A 44 11.77 13.32 -0.25
CA HIS A 44 10.40 13.54 -0.72
C HIS A 44 10.12 12.91 -2.08
N ARG A 45 11.08 12.95 -3.03
CA ARG A 45 10.92 12.31 -4.35
C ARG A 45 10.87 10.79 -4.23
N GLU A 46 11.70 10.21 -3.39
CA GLU A 46 11.70 8.77 -3.11
C GLU A 46 10.41 8.32 -2.43
N MET A 47 9.96 9.05 -1.41
CA MET A 47 8.67 8.82 -0.75
C MET A 47 7.50 8.86 -1.74
N GLN A 48 7.47 9.83 -2.66
CA GLN A 48 6.44 9.92 -3.70
C GLN A 48 6.49 8.74 -4.68
N ARG A 49 7.69 8.32 -5.07
CA ARG A 49 7.88 7.14 -5.93
C ARG A 49 7.40 5.85 -5.25
N LEU A 50 7.74 5.67 -3.98
CA LEU A 50 7.31 4.53 -3.15
C LEU A 50 5.79 4.50 -3.00
N ARG A 51 5.16 5.65 -2.75
CA ARG A 51 3.69 5.76 -2.67
C ARG A 51 3.02 5.34 -3.98
N ARG A 52 3.50 5.84 -5.12
CA ARG A 52 2.97 5.43 -6.44
C ARG A 52 3.15 3.94 -6.69
N ARG A 53 4.31 3.38 -6.31
CA ARG A 53 4.58 1.95 -6.50
C ARG A 53 3.67 1.09 -5.62
N ASN A 54 3.46 1.47 -4.36
CA ASN A 54 2.52 0.77 -3.48
C ASN A 54 1.10 0.81 -4.02
N GLN A 55 0.63 1.98 -4.48
CA GLN A 55 -0.70 2.10 -5.07
C GLN A 55 -0.87 1.18 -6.30
N GLN A 56 0.11 1.15 -7.20
CA GLN A 56 0.08 0.24 -8.35
C GLN A 56 0.06 -1.24 -7.93
N LEU A 57 0.83 -1.60 -6.90
CA LEU A 57 0.86 -2.97 -6.38
C LEU A 57 -0.47 -3.35 -5.72
N GLU A 58 -1.11 -2.43 -5.00
CA GLU A 58 -2.44 -2.64 -4.41
C GLU A 58 -3.51 -2.83 -5.50
N GLU A 59 -3.48 -2.00 -6.55
CA GLU A 59 -4.39 -2.14 -7.71
C GLU A 59 -4.18 -3.48 -8.43
N GLU A 60 -2.92 -3.88 -8.68
CA GLU A 60 -2.58 -5.16 -9.28
C GLU A 60 -3.03 -6.33 -8.38
N ASN A 61 -2.83 -6.24 -7.06
CA ASN A 61 -3.25 -7.26 -6.12
C ASN A 61 -4.78 -7.43 -6.11
N ASN A 62 -5.52 -6.33 -6.11
CA ASN A 62 -6.98 -6.35 -6.17
C ASN A 62 -7.48 -6.96 -7.49
N LEU A 63 -6.85 -6.60 -8.62
CA LEU A 63 -7.18 -7.17 -9.92
C LEU A 63 -6.89 -8.69 -9.96
N LEU A 64 -5.76 -9.12 -9.40
CA LEU A 64 -5.40 -10.54 -9.35
C LEU A 64 -6.40 -11.33 -8.50
N ARG A 65 -6.83 -10.80 -7.36
CA ARG A 65 -7.88 -11.42 -6.53
C ARG A 65 -9.18 -11.59 -7.30
N LEU A 66 -9.65 -10.52 -7.95
CA LEU A 66 -10.87 -10.58 -8.77
C LEU A 66 -10.77 -11.62 -9.90
N LYS A 67 -9.60 -11.74 -10.55
CA LYS A 67 -9.38 -12.76 -11.58
C LYS A 67 -9.46 -14.17 -11.02
N VAL A 68 -8.90 -14.40 -9.82
CA VAL A 68 -8.97 -15.71 -9.15
C VAL A 68 -10.42 -16.05 -8.83
N ASP A 69 -11.19 -15.11 -8.28
CA ASP A 69 -12.60 -15.33 -7.94
C ASP A 69 -13.42 -15.70 -9.18
N ILE A 70 -13.29 -14.95 -10.28
CA ILE A 70 -13.98 -15.24 -11.55
C ILE A 70 -13.57 -16.61 -12.11
N LEU A 71 -12.27 -16.95 -12.05
CA LEU A 71 -11.79 -18.25 -12.52
C LEU A 71 -12.36 -19.40 -11.67
N LEU A 72 -12.48 -19.22 -10.36
CA LEU A 72 -13.10 -20.21 -9.48
C LEU A 72 -14.58 -20.38 -9.80
N ASP A 73 -15.31 -19.28 -10.04
CA ASP A 73 -16.72 -19.33 -10.44
C ASP A 73 -16.88 -20.12 -11.75
N MET A 74 -16.11 -19.79 -12.79
CA MET A 74 -16.16 -20.49 -14.09
C MET A 74 -15.80 -21.98 -13.97
N LEU A 75 -14.79 -22.32 -13.17
CA LEU A 75 -14.41 -23.71 -12.92
C LEU A 75 -15.50 -24.47 -12.16
N SER A 76 -16.15 -23.83 -11.19
CA SER A 76 -17.24 -24.42 -10.44
C SER A 76 -18.48 -24.66 -11.32
N GLU A 77 -18.82 -23.72 -12.20
CA GLU A 77 -19.90 -23.84 -13.18
C GLU A 77 -19.63 -24.99 -14.15
N THR A 78 -18.44 -25.02 -14.75
CA THR A 78 -18.03 -26.10 -15.68
C THR A 78 -18.06 -27.47 -15.00
N THR A 79 -17.64 -27.55 -13.74
CA THR A 79 -17.65 -28.79 -12.96
C THR A 79 -19.08 -29.26 -12.69
N ALA A 80 -19.98 -28.33 -12.34
CA ALA A 80 -21.39 -28.64 -12.12
C ALA A 80 -22.07 -29.11 -13.42
N GLU A 81 -21.82 -28.44 -14.55
CA GLU A 81 -22.31 -28.86 -15.87
C GLU A 81 -21.82 -30.26 -16.25
N SER A 82 -20.53 -30.55 -16.04
CA SER A 82 -19.97 -31.88 -16.32
C SER A 82 -20.67 -32.97 -15.50
N HIS A 83 -20.93 -32.73 -14.22
CA HIS A 83 -21.63 -33.70 -13.37
C HIS A 83 -23.09 -33.89 -13.79
N LEU A 84 -23.77 -32.85 -14.25
CA LEU A 84 -25.12 -32.96 -14.81
C LEU A 84 -25.12 -33.81 -16.08
N MET A 85 -24.21 -33.55 -17.01
CA MET A 85 -24.07 -34.32 -18.26
C MET A 85 -23.74 -35.80 -17.99
N GLU A 86 -22.85 -36.08 -17.04
CA GLU A 86 -22.50 -37.45 -16.65
C GLU A 86 -23.73 -38.20 -16.13
N LYS A 87 -24.52 -37.56 -15.25
CA LYS A 87 -25.76 -38.14 -14.72
C LYS A 87 -26.79 -38.41 -15.82
N GLU A 88 -27.02 -37.47 -16.73
CA GLU A 88 -27.95 -37.67 -17.85
C GLU A 88 -27.53 -38.86 -18.73
N LEU A 89 -26.23 -39.02 -18.97
CA LEU A 89 -25.68 -40.11 -19.75
C LEU A 89 -25.82 -41.47 -19.04
N GLU A 90 -25.66 -41.50 -17.71
CA GLU A 90 -25.95 -42.68 -16.89
C GLU A 90 -27.44 -43.06 -16.92
N GLU A 91 -28.33 -42.07 -16.80
CA GLU A 91 -29.77 -42.28 -16.87
C GLU A 91 -30.17 -42.86 -18.23
N LEU A 92 -29.68 -42.31 -19.34
CA LEU A 92 -29.92 -42.83 -20.69
C LEU A 92 -29.42 -44.26 -20.86
N LYS A 93 -28.22 -44.58 -20.37
CA LYS A 93 -27.66 -45.95 -20.37
C LYS A 93 -28.55 -46.91 -19.57
N SER A 94 -29.05 -46.49 -18.42
CA SER A 94 -29.95 -47.31 -17.59
C SER A 94 -31.28 -47.59 -18.27
N HIS A 95 -31.88 -46.59 -18.94
CA HIS A 95 -33.13 -46.75 -19.70
C HIS A 95 -32.95 -47.66 -20.91
N SER A 96 -31.83 -47.55 -21.63
CA SER A 96 -31.51 -48.43 -22.76
C SER A 96 -31.35 -49.89 -22.32
N ARG A 97 -30.68 -50.14 -21.18
CA ARG A 97 -30.53 -51.49 -20.61
C ARG A 97 -31.87 -52.10 -20.18
N ARG A 98 -32.79 -51.31 -19.62
CA ARG A 98 -34.13 -51.80 -19.21
C ARG A 98 -35.05 -52.14 -20.38
N ARG A 99 -34.78 -51.61 -21.58
CA ARG A 99 -35.59 -51.83 -22.79
C ARG A 99 -35.11 -53.01 -23.65
N ARG A 100 -33.95 -53.60 -23.37
CA ARG A 100 -33.42 -54.78 -24.06
C ARG A 100 -33.78 -56.07 -23.34
#